data_AF-A0A2S6SYC8-F1
#
_entry.id   AF-A0A2S6SYC8-F1
#
_cell.length_a   1.000
_cell.length_b   1.000
_cell.length_c   1.000
_cell.angle_alpha   90.00
_cell.angle_beta   90.00
_cell.angle_gamma   90.00
#
_symmetry.space_group_name_H-M   'P 1'
#
loop_
_entity.id
_entity.type
_entity.pdbx_description
1 polymer ?
#
loop_
_entity_poly.entity_id
_entity_poly.type
_entity_poly.pdbx_seq_one_letter_code
_entity_poly.pdbx_strand_id
1 'polypeptide(L)'
;MRKNRINLCLIGVNIIFLLYYALQLLIFTDEFALKNIGFFNHAVAGLSEIIGIIFFSLAVGLSFMLIKGLKNQLPLLITILLMQIFIALNFWRYVLTNSPGETSINAITFNALIFSLSGFSMFLLLLRQKND
;
A
#
# COMPACT_ATOMS: atom_id res chain seq x y z
N MET A 1 -20.30 16.87 12.67
CA MET A 1 -19.10 16.01 12.69
C MET A 1 -17.97 16.73 11.94
N ARG A 2 -17.21 17.59 12.60
CA ARG A 2 -16.10 18.33 11.96
C ARG A 2 -14.98 17.32 11.72
N LYS A 3 -15.01 16.60 10.59
CA LYS A 3 -13.97 15.65 10.20
C LYS A 3 -12.63 16.35 10.42
N ASN A 4 -11.82 15.82 11.33
CA ASN A 4 -10.51 16.36 11.63
C ASN A 4 -9.74 16.42 10.31
N ARG A 5 -9.35 17.61 9.84
CA ARG A 5 -8.71 17.80 8.52
C ARG A 5 -7.50 16.87 8.36
N ILE A 6 -6.84 16.55 9.48
CA ILE A 6 -5.72 15.63 9.53
C ILE A 6 -6.18 14.19 9.23
N ASN A 7 -7.28 13.70 9.80
CA ASN A 7 -7.79 12.35 9.50
C ASN A 7 -8.17 12.24 8.02
N LEU A 8 -8.79 13.27 7.44
CA LEU A 8 -9.09 13.32 6.00
C LEU A 8 -7.82 13.27 5.14
N CYS A 9 -6.80 14.04 5.53
CA CYS A 9 -5.50 14.03 4.86
C CYS A 9 -4.85 12.63 4.92
N LEU A 10 -4.83 12.00 6.10
CA LEU A 10 -4.25 10.65 6.28
C LEU A 10 -4.98 9.59 5.45
N ILE A 11 -6.32 9.64 5.39
CA ILE A 11 -7.10 8.75 4.51
C ILE A 11 -6.74 9.01 3.05
N GLY A 12 -6.69 10.29 2.63
CA GLY A 12 -6.35 10.68 1.26
C GLY A 12 -4.97 10.19 0.83
N VAL A 13 -3.95 10.32 1.69
CA VAL A 13 -2.60 9.81 1.45
C VAL A 13 -2.61 8.29 1.22
N ASN A 14 -3.34 7.54 2.05
CA ASN A 14 -3.44 6.08 1.89
C ASN A 14 -4.19 5.67 0.61
N ILE A 15 -5.20 6.45 0.19
CA ILE A 15 -5.88 6.22 -1.09
C ILE A 15 -4.92 6.44 -2.27
N ILE A 16 -4.22 7.57 -2.30
CA ILE A 16 -3.23 7.87 -3.37
C ILE A 16 -2.17 6.77 -3.43
N PHE A 17 -1.71 6.34 -2.27
CA PHE A 17 -0.73 5.28 -2.14
C PHE A 17 -1.19 3.95 -2.77
N LEU A 18 -2.38 3.48 -2.39
CA LEU A 18 -2.95 2.25 -2.90
C LEU A 18 -3.26 2.35 -4.40
N LEU A 19 -3.79 3.48 -4.86
CA LEU A 19 -4.07 3.72 -6.27
C LEU A 19 -2.79 3.78 -7.11
N TYR A 20 -1.71 4.36 -6.59
CA TYR A 20 -0.42 4.38 -7.28
C TYR A 20 0.04 2.96 -7.61
N TYR A 21 0.10 2.07 -6.60
CA TYR A 21 0.50 0.68 -6.85
C TYR A 21 -0.55 -0.10 -7.64
N ALA A 22 -1.84 0.16 -7.45
CA ALA A 22 -2.88 -0.47 -8.28
C ALA A 22 -2.69 -0.13 -9.76
N LEU A 23 -2.41 1.12 -10.11
CA LEU A 23 -2.13 1.53 -11.49
C LEU A 23 -0.85 0.88 -12.03
N GLN A 24 0.21 0.83 -11.23
CA GLN A 24 1.46 0.15 -11.61
C GLN A 24 1.24 -1.34 -11.88
N LEU A 25 0.37 -2.00 -11.10
CA LEU A 25 0.12 -3.44 -11.19
C LEU A 25 -0.96 -3.84 -12.20
N LEU A 26 -1.80 -2.90 -12.66
CA LEU A 26 -2.90 -3.17 -13.58
C LEU A 26 -2.67 -2.62 -15.00
N ILE A 27 -1.97 -1.49 -15.11
CA ILE A 27 -1.77 -0.80 -16.40
C ILE A 27 -0.32 -0.90 -16.85
N PHE A 28 0.63 -0.77 -15.92
CA PHE A 28 2.07 -0.80 -16.19
C PHE A 28 2.72 -2.08 -15.67
N THR A 29 2.01 -3.20 -15.77
CA THR A 29 2.38 -4.48 -15.14
C THR A 29 3.76 -4.95 -15.61
N ASP A 30 4.03 -4.81 -16.90
CA ASP A 30 5.27 -5.24 -17.54
C ASP A 30 6.45 -4.39 -17.03
N GLU A 31 6.30 -3.07 -17.05
CA GLU A 31 7.31 -2.12 -16.55
C GLU A 31 7.55 -2.31 -15.05
N PHE A 32 6.47 -2.55 -14.29
CA PHE A 32 6.55 -2.82 -12.87
C PHE A 32 7.32 -4.12 -12.59
N ALA A 33 7.01 -5.20 -13.30
CA ALA A 33 7.65 -6.50 -13.14
C ALA A 33 9.15 -6.42 -13.50
N LEU A 34 9.49 -5.83 -14.65
CA LEU A 34 10.87 -5.68 -15.07
C LEU A 34 11.68 -4.82 -14.08
N LYS A 35 11.10 -3.73 -13.58
CA LYS A 35 11.79 -2.82 -12.64
C LYS A 35 11.95 -3.40 -11.24
N ASN A 36 10.91 -4.05 -10.70
CA ASN A 36 10.83 -4.41 -9.28
C ASN A 36 11.06 -5.91 -9.01
N ILE A 37 10.86 -6.76 -10.01
CA ILE A 37 11.04 -8.22 -9.89
C ILE A 37 12.29 -8.65 -10.67
N GLY A 38 12.59 -8.00 -11.79
CA GLY A 38 13.78 -8.27 -12.62
C GLY A 38 13.50 -9.12 -13.86
N PHE A 39 12.32 -9.73 -13.93
CA PHE A 39 11.86 -10.50 -15.07
C PHE A 39 10.36 -10.34 -15.28
N PHE A 40 9.90 -10.73 -16.47
CA PHE A 40 8.49 -10.72 -16.84
C PHE A 40 8.09 -12.07 -17.42
N ASN A 41 6.94 -12.57 -16.97
CA ASN A 41 6.20 -13.64 -17.64
C ASN A 41 4.70 -13.49 -17.35
N HIS A 42 3.86 -14.18 -18.12
CA HIS A 42 2.40 -14.06 -17.98
C HIS A 42 1.86 -14.50 -16.62
N ALA A 43 2.53 -15.42 -15.91
CA ALA A 43 2.10 -15.84 -14.58
C ALA A 43 2.37 -14.75 -13.53
N VAL A 44 3.54 -14.10 -13.59
CA VAL A 44 3.89 -12.94 -12.75
C VAL A 44 2.98 -11.76 -13.06
N ALA A 45 2.68 -11.51 -14.34
CA ALA A 45 1.75 -10.49 -14.76
C ALA A 45 0.35 -10.72 -14.16
N GLY A 46 -0.21 -11.91 -14.34
CA GLY A 46 -1.53 -12.25 -13.80
C GLY A 46 -1.58 -12.17 -12.26
N LEU A 47 -0.53 -12.60 -11.56
CA LEU A 47 -0.48 -12.45 -10.10
C LEU A 47 -0.37 -10.98 -9.68
N SER A 48 0.41 -10.18 -10.40
CA SER A 48 0.57 -8.74 -10.16
C SER A 48 -0.75 -8.01 -10.34
N GLU A 49 -1.49 -8.32 -11.41
CA GLU A 49 -2.83 -7.76 -11.67
C GLU A 49 -3.81 -8.10 -10.56
N ILE A 50 -3.82 -9.35 -10.06
CA ILE A 50 -4.66 -9.73 -8.90
C ILE A 50 -4.33 -8.88 -7.68
N ILE A 51 -3.04 -8.66 -7.38
CA ILE A 51 -2.61 -7.78 -6.28
C ILE A 51 -3.07 -6.33 -6.55
N GLY A 52 -2.98 -5.87 -7.80
CA GLY A 52 -3.49 -4.58 -8.23
C GLY A 52 -5.00 -4.40 -7.98
N ILE A 53 -5.81 -5.42 -8.29
CA ILE A 53 -7.26 -5.44 -8.00
C ILE A 53 -7.51 -5.34 -6.49
N ILE A 54 -6.73 -6.06 -5.67
CA ILE A 54 -6.85 -6.00 -4.22
C ILE A 54 -6.55 -4.58 -3.72
N PHE A 55 -5.47 -3.96 -4.19
CA PHE A 55 -5.10 -2.59 -3.80
C PHE A 55 -6.15 -1.58 -4.24
N PHE A 56 -6.67 -1.71 -5.46
CA PHE A 56 -7.76 -0.87 -5.96
C PHE A 56 -9.02 -1.02 -5.09
N SER A 57 -9.38 -2.25 -4.73
CA SER A 57 -10.55 -2.52 -3.88
C SER A 57 -10.42 -1.89 -2.49
N LEU A 58 -9.22 -1.96 -1.89
CA LEU A 58 -8.93 -1.29 -0.62
C LEU A 58 -9.00 0.23 -0.75
N ALA A 59 -8.50 0.81 -1.85
CA ALA A 59 -8.59 2.24 -2.13
C ALA A 59 -10.04 2.72 -2.28
N VAL A 60 -10.88 1.95 -2.97
CA VAL A 60 -12.32 2.21 -3.08
C VAL A 60 -12.98 2.14 -1.70
N GLY A 61 -12.65 1.13 -0.89
CA GLY A 61 -13.13 1.02 0.49
C GLY A 61 -12.81 2.25 1.33
N LEU A 62 -11.56 2.72 1.31
CA LEU A 62 -11.16 3.97 1.97
C LEU A 62 -11.87 5.21 1.40
N SER A 63 -12.11 5.23 0.09
CA SER A 63 -12.83 6.35 -0.56
C SER A 63 -14.28 6.44 -0.08
N PHE A 64 -14.96 5.31 0.13
CA PHE A 64 -16.29 5.30 0.75
C PHE A 64 -16.29 5.87 2.18
N MET A 65 -15.20 5.69 2.93
CA MET A 65 -15.05 6.26 4.27
C MET A 65 -14.94 7.79 4.25
N LEU A 66 -14.43 8.38 3.16
CA LEU A 66 -14.46 9.84 2.97
C LEU A 66 -15.88 10.38 2.88
N ILE A 67 -16.86 9.57 2.49
CA ILE A 67 -18.28 9.95 2.41
C ILE A 67 -18.97 9.60 3.74
N LYS A 68 -19.01 8.31 4.10
CA LYS A 68 -19.78 7.77 5.24
C LYS A 68 -19.14 8.01 6.61
N GLY A 69 -17.85 8.33 6.68
CA GLY A 69 -17.11 8.49 7.93
C GLY A 69 -16.44 7.19 8.42
N LEU A 70 -15.75 7.28 9.56
CA LEU A 70 -14.87 6.22 10.10
C LEU A 70 -15.57 5.21 11.03
N LYS A 71 -16.85 5.41 11.35
CA LYS A 71 -17.56 4.61 12.36
C LYS A 71 -17.60 3.12 11.92
N ASN A 72 -17.19 2.22 12.82
CA ASN A 72 -17.15 0.77 12.62
C ASN A 72 -16.25 0.27 11.48
N GLN A 73 -15.28 1.07 11.02
CA GLN A 73 -14.37 0.69 9.92
C GLN A 73 -13.03 0.12 10.41
N LEU A 74 -12.90 -0.14 11.71
CA LEU A 74 -11.66 -0.61 12.32
C LEU A 74 -11.08 -1.86 11.64
N PRO A 75 -11.88 -2.89 11.27
CA PRO A 75 -11.35 -4.06 10.58
C PRO A 75 -10.65 -3.72 9.27
N LEU A 76 -11.25 -2.87 8.42
CA LEU A 76 -10.65 -2.45 7.16
C LEU A 76 -9.34 -1.69 7.39
N LEU A 77 -9.34 -0.78 8.37
CA LEU A 77 -8.16 0.02 8.69
C LEU A 77 -6.99 -0.84 9.20
N ILE A 78 -7.28 -1.81 10.06
CA ILE A 78 -6.28 -2.76 10.56
C ILE A 78 -5.75 -3.64 9.42
N THR A 79 -6.63 -4.16 8.55
CA THR A 79 -6.22 -4.98 7.40
C THR A 79 -5.24 -4.23 6.50
N ILE A 80 -5.54 -2.97 6.16
CA ILE A 80 -4.66 -2.15 5.33
C ILE A 80 -3.33 -1.87 6.05
N LEU A 81 -3.36 -1.53 7.35
CA LEU A 81 -2.15 -1.32 8.14
C LEU A 81 -1.26 -2.56 8.15
N LEU A 82 -1.83 -3.73 8.47
CA LEU A 82 -1.07 -4.99 8.55
C LEU A 82 -0.49 -5.37 7.19
N MET A 83 -1.26 -5.21 6.12
CA MET A 83 -0.77 -5.42 4.75
C MET A 83 0.44 -4.53 4.46
N GLN A 84 0.35 -3.22 4.74
CA GLN A 84 1.46 -2.28 4.50
C GLN A 84 2.70 -2.64 5.33
N ILE A 85 2.53 -2.97 6.62
CA ILE A 85 3.63 -3.37 7.51
C ILE A 85 4.28 -4.66 7.03
N PHE A 86 3.51 -5.70 6.70
CA PHE A 86 4.09 -6.98 6.28
C PHE A 86 4.81 -6.88 4.94
N ILE A 87 4.29 -6.08 4.00
CA ILE A 87 4.98 -5.80 2.74
C ILE A 87 6.29 -5.03 3.02
N ALA A 88 6.26 -4.00 3.87
CA ALA A 88 7.46 -3.25 4.24
C ALA A 88 8.52 -4.14 4.89
N LEU A 89 8.13 -4.98 5.85
CA LEU A 89 9.02 -5.93 6.52
C LEU A 89 9.63 -6.93 5.53
N ASN A 90 8.84 -7.41 4.56
CA ASN A 90 9.35 -8.30 3.52
C ASN A 90 10.41 -7.60 2.64
N PHE A 91 10.21 -6.34 2.25
CA PHE A 91 11.23 -5.60 1.51
C PHE A 91 12.45 -5.28 2.36
N TRP A 92 12.27 -4.85 3.62
CA TRP A 92 13.38 -4.62 4.54
C TRP A 92 14.20 -5.88 4.80
N ARG A 93 13.58 -7.07 4.83
CA ARG A 93 14.32 -8.34 4.90
C ARG A 93 15.32 -8.43 3.75
N TYR A 94 14.90 -8.19 2.50
CA TYR A 94 15.81 -8.24 1.34
C TYR A 94 16.89 -7.16 1.38
N VAL A 95 16.57 -5.97 1.89
CA VAL A 95 17.56 -4.88 2.06
C VAL A 95 18.62 -5.26 3.09
N LEU A 96 18.21 -5.72 4.28
CA LEU A 96 19.10 -6.04 5.39
C LEU A 96 19.95 -7.28 5.13
N THR A 97 19.44 -8.26 4.37
CA THR A 97 20.22 -9.44 3.97
C THR A 97 21.02 -9.24 2.69
N ASN A 98 20.95 -8.04 2.08
CA ASN A 98 21.57 -7.72 0.80
C ASN A 98 21.31 -8.81 -0.27
N SER A 99 20.04 -9.20 -0.41
CA SER A 99 19.61 -10.32 -1.27
C SER A 99 18.63 -9.83 -2.33
N PRO A 100 19.08 -9.08 -3.36
CA PRO A 100 18.19 -8.43 -4.31
C PRO A 100 17.58 -9.36 -5.39
N GLY A 101 18.08 -10.61 -5.51
CA GLY A 101 17.63 -11.52 -6.56
C GLY A 101 17.91 -10.94 -7.95
N GLU A 102 16.89 -10.90 -8.81
CA GLU A 102 16.97 -10.37 -10.17
C GLU A 102 16.71 -8.86 -10.29
N THR A 103 16.28 -8.20 -9.20
CA THR A 103 16.07 -6.75 -9.17
C THR A 103 17.25 -6.02 -8.54
N SER A 104 17.13 -4.70 -8.36
CA SER A 104 18.15 -3.88 -7.69
C SER A 104 17.79 -3.63 -6.23
N ILE A 105 18.80 -3.59 -5.37
CA ILE A 105 18.62 -3.23 -3.96
C ILE A 105 18.00 -1.83 -3.79
N ASN A 106 18.28 -0.92 -4.74
CA ASN A 106 17.71 0.42 -4.76
C ASN A 106 16.19 0.41 -5.01
N ALA A 107 15.72 -0.41 -5.96
CA ALA A 107 14.28 -0.56 -6.21
C ALA A 107 13.55 -1.16 -5.00
N ILE A 108 14.13 -2.20 -4.39
CA ILE A 108 13.60 -2.81 -3.15
C ILE A 108 13.54 -1.78 -2.02
N THR A 109 14.62 -1.01 -1.82
CA THR A 109 14.70 0.02 -0.77
C THR A 109 13.65 1.12 -0.98
N PHE A 110 13.45 1.56 -2.22
CA PHE A 110 12.42 2.55 -2.56
C PHE A 110 11.02 2.05 -2.17
N ASN A 111 10.68 0.81 -2.53
CA ASN A 111 9.41 0.20 -2.13
C ASN A 111 9.31 0.02 -0.61
N ALA A 112 10.38 -0.40 0.07
CA ALA A 112 10.42 -0.54 1.52
C ALA A 112 10.08 0.78 2.23
N LEU A 113 10.69 1.88 1.79
CA LEU A 113 10.45 3.22 2.34
C LEU A 113 9.01 3.66 2.13
N ILE A 114 8.49 3.47 0.93
CA ILE A 114 7.13 3.86 0.58
C ILE A 114 6.10 3.10 1.44
N PHE A 115 6.21 1.77 1.53
CA PHE A 115 5.30 0.98 2.36
C PHE A 115 5.46 1.27 3.86
N SER A 116 6.67 1.63 4.30
CA SER A 116 6.90 2.06 5.69
C SER A 116 6.19 3.38 5.99
N LEU A 117 6.29 4.36 5.08
CA LEU A 117 5.62 5.66 5.22
C LEU A 117 4.10 5.54 5.15
N SER A 118 3.57 4.72 4.23
CA SER A 118 2.13 4.49 4.14
C SER A 118 1.61 3.77 5.39
N GLY A 119 2.29 2.71 5.83
CA GLY A 119 1.99 2.03 7.10
C GLY A 119 2.01 2.97 8.30
N PHE A 120 3.01 3.84 8.40
CA PHE A 120 3.08 4.84 9.46
C PHE A 120 1.91 5.83 9.41
N SER A 121 1.53 6.30 8.22
CA SER A 121 0.38 7.19 8.05
C SER A 121 -0.94 6.52 8.48
N MET A 122 -1.08 5.22 8.19
CA MET A 122 -2.25 4.43 8.56
C MET A 122 -2.31 4.16 10.07
N PHE A 123 -1.15 3.93 10.69
CA PHE A 123 -1.01 3.80 12.14
C PHE A 123 -1.42 5.10 12.85
N LEU A 124 -0.97 6.25 12.35
CA LEU A 124 -1.39 7.56 12.89
C LEU A 124 -2.90 7.77 12.77
N LEU A 125 -3.52 7.34 11.66
CA LEU A 125 -4.97 7.42 11.51
C LEU A 125 -5.71 6.60 12.58
N LEU A 126 -5.23 5.37 12.84
CA LEU A 126 -5.81 4.49 13.86
C LEU A 126 -5.67 5.05 15.28
N LEU A 127 -4.50 5.59 15.63
CA LEU A 127 -4.29 6.22 16.94
C LEU A 127 -5.24 7.40 17.17
N ARG A 128 -5.52 8.17 16.12
CA ARG A 128 -6.43 9.32 16.19
C ARG A 128 -7.88 8.92 16.24
N GLN A 129 -8.28 7.83 15.57
CA GLN A 129 -9.65 7.32 15.63
C GLN A 129 -10.06 6.89 17.04
N LYS A 130 -9.14 6.34 17.84
CA LYS A 130 -9.44 5.93 19.23
C LYS A 130 -9.82 7.11 20.13
N ASN A 131 -9.45 8.33 19.75
CA ASN A 131 -9.63 9.54 20.54
C ASN A 131 -10.84 10.39 20.09
N ASP A 132 -11.58 9.95 19.07
CA ASP A 132 -12.82 10.57 18.56
C ASP A 132 -14.04 9.71 18.95
#